data_AF-R6MNB9-F1
#
_entry.id   AF-R6MNB9-F1
#
_cell.length_a   1.000
_cell.length_b   1.000
_cell.length_c   1.000
_cell.angle_alpha   90.00
_cell.angle_beta   90.00
_cell.angle_gamma   90.00
#
_symmetry.space_group_name_H-M   'P 1'
#
loop_
_entity.id
_entity.type
_entity.pdbx_description
1 polymer ?
#
loop_
_entity_poly.entity_id
_entity_poly.type
_entity_poly.pdbx_seq_one_letter_code
_entity_poly.pdbx_strand_id
1 'polypeptide(L)'
;MNPAKIFMGDTGSTFLGYILATLSVTGLFKLYAIISFAVPFLILGLPIFDICFAFLRRIARGQNPMVADRGHVHHRLIDMGFSQKQAVAIVYMLTAILGLAAVLLTSSGELKALILIGAVFVVAAIGVKVIFSGHKPKQHPSAPEDAPSEAQPDAEPQEESHE
;
A
#
# COMPACT_ATOMS: atom_id res chain seq x y z
N MET A 1 -5.89 -15.55 3.70
CA MET A 1 -6.98 -16.09 2.88
C MET A 1 -7.17 -15.18 1.68
N ASN A 2 -7.13 -15.71 0.46
CA ASN A 2 -7.42 -15.03 -0.79
C ASN A 2 -7.94 -16.14 -1.71
N PRO A 3 -9.16 -16.05 -2.29
CA PRO A 3 -10.10 -14.91 -2.32
C PRO A 3 -10.80 -14.61 -0.97
N ALA A 4 -11.20 -13.36 -0.79
CA ALA A 4 -12.01 -12.93 0.36
C ALA A 4 -13.41 -13.52 0.25
N LYS A 5 -13.91 -14.11 1.34
CA LYS A 5 -15.26 -14.72 1.37
C LYS A 5 -16.33 -13.73 1.83
N ILE A 6 -15.95 -12.72 2.60
CA ILE A 6 -16.82 -11.69 3.16
C ILE A 6 -16.03 -10.38 3.14
N PHE A 7 -16.68 -9.28 2.77
CA PHE A 7 -16.12 -7.93 2.83
C PHE A 7 -16.59 -7.21 4.09
N MET A 8 -15.71 -6.39 4.66
CA MET A 8 -15.99 -5.63 5.88
C MET A 8 -17.10 -4.59 5.71
N GLY A 9 -17.19 -4.00 4.50
CA GLY A 9 -18.09 -2.90 4.19
C GLY A 9 -17.73 -1.60 4.93
N ASP A 10 -18.48 -0.54 4.63
CA ASP A 10 -18.27 0.78 5.23
C ASP A 10 -18.66 0.78 6.72
N THR A 11 -19.71 0.05 7.10
CA THR A 11 -20.14 -0.10 8.50
C THR A 11 -19.05 -0.68 9.39
N GLY A 12 -18.37 -1.75 8.95
CA GLY A 12 -17.30 -2.35 9.74
C GLY A 12 -16.09 -1.42 9.86
N SER A 13 -15.68 -0.80 8.77
CA SER A 13 -14.50 0.08 8.76
C SER A 13 -14.68 1.32 9.63
N THR A 14 -15.85 1.96 9.57
CA THR A 14 -16.20 3.12 10.41
C THR A 14 -16.34 2.76 11.88
N PHE A 15 -16.92 1.59 12.19
CA PHE A 15 -17.00 1.09 13.56
C PHE A 15 -15.61 0.85 14.18
N LEU A 16 -14.69 0.20 13.46
CA LEU A 16 -13.30 0.03 13.94
C LEU A 16 -12.59 1.38 14.11
N GLY A 17 -12.80 2.32 13.18
CA GLY A 17 -12.26 3.68 13.29
C GLY A 17 -12.73 4.38 14.56
N TYR A 18 -14.02 4.27 14.88
CA TYR A 18 -14.60 4.83 16.10
C TYR A 18 -14.01 4.21 17.38
N ILE A 19 -13.85 2.89 17.44
CA ILE A 19 -13.21 2.22 18.58
C ILE A 19 -11.76 2.70 18.75
N LEU A 20 -10.98 2.76 17.67
CA LEU A 20 -9.59 3.19 17.74
C LEU A 20 -9.46 4.66 18.19
N ALA A 21 -10.37 5.53 17.75
CA ALA A 21 -10.41 6.92 18.16
C ALA A 21 -10.72 7.06 19.67
N THR A 22 -11.75 6.37 20.17
CA THR A 22 -12.13 6.42 21.59
C THR A 22 -11.06 5.84 22.52
N LEU A 23 -10.41 4.74 22.12
CA LEU A 23 -9.27 4.17 22.85
C LEU A 23 -8.07 5.11 22.87
N SER A 24 -7.77 5.76 21.73
CA SER A 24 -6.68 6.74 21.63
C SER A 24 -6.91 7.90 22.59
N VAL A 25 -8.11 8.48 22.60
CA VAL A 25 -8.47 9.59 23.49
C VAL A 25 -8.43 9.18 24.96
N THR A 26 -8.95 8.00 25.29
CA THR A 26 -8.94 7.49 26.67
C THR A 26 -7.51 7.22 27.16
N GLY A 27 -6.62 6.75 26.28
CA GLY A 27 -5.21 6.52 26.58
C GLY A 27 -4.44 7.80 26.89
N LEU A 28 -4.80 8.92 26.26
CA LEU A 28 -4.14 10.23 26.46
C LEU A 28 -4.16 10.71 27.92
N PHE A 29 -5.19 10.35 28.69
CA PHE A 29 -5.37 10.82 30.06
C PHE A 29 -4.58 10.05 31.13
N LYS A 30 -3.84 8.99 30.75
CA LYS A 30 -3.17 8.09 31.71
C LYS A 30 -1.65 8.22 31.79
N LEU A 31 -0.99 8.88 30.84
CA LEU A 31 0.48 8.94 30.73
C LEU A 31 0.99 10.39 30.79
N TYR A 32 2.31 10.54 30.89
CA TYR A 32 2.98 11.83 30.70
C TYR A 32 2.59 12.45 29.36
N ALA A 33 2.36 13.77 29.33
CA ALA A 33 1.73 14.47 28.20
C ALA A 33 2.33 14.10 26.82
N ILE A 34 3.66 13.99 26.70
CA ILE A 34 4.33 13.67 25.43
C ILE A 34 4.09 12.20 25.02
N ILE A 35 4.22 11.26 25.95
CA ILE A 35 4.03 9.82 25.70
C ILE A 35 2.58 9.54 25.33
N SER A 36 1.64 10.21 26.02
CA SER A 36 0.22 10.17 25.73
C SER A 36 -0.05 10.44 24.24
N PHE A 37 0.53 11.50 23.66
CA PHE A 37 0.35 11.78 22.23
C PHE A 37 1.12 10.79 21.35
N ALA A 38 2.35 10.42 21.69
CA ALA A 38 3.16 9.56 20.84
C ALA A 38 2.53 8.17 20.59
N VAL A 39 1.89 7.58 21.61
CA VAL A 39 1.38 6.20 21.54
C VAL A 39 0.28 6.01 20.47
N PRO A 40 -0.82 6.81 20.44
CA PRO A 40 -1.81 6.74 19.36
C PRO A 40 -1.22 6.97 17.97
N PHE A 41 -0.30 7.93 17.82
CA PHE A 41 0.34 8.21 16.55
C PHE A 41 1.25 7.07 16.08
N LEU A 42 1.88 6.34 17.00
CA LEU A 42 2.63 5.13 16.64
C LEU A 42 1.69 4.01 16.23
N ILE A 43 0.67 3.69 17.03
CA ILE A 43 -0.28 2.60 16.74
C ILE A 43 -1.01 2.84 15.40
N LEU A 44 -1.43 4.08 15.15
CA LEU A 44 -2.10 4.50 13.92
C LEU A 44 -1.14 5.06 12.87
N GLY A 45 0.16 4.89 13.05
CA GLY A 45 1.17 5.54 12.21
C GLY A 45 1.04 5.17 10.74
N LEU A 46 0.79 3.90 10.44
CA LEU A 46 0.64 3.44 9.06
C LEU A 46 -0.66 3.95 8.40
N PRO A 47 -1.86 3.85 9.01
CA PRO A 47 -3.08 4.49 8.48
C PRO A 47 -2.94 6.00 8.29
N ILE A 48 -2.38 6.72 9.28
CA ILE A 48 -2.19 8.17 9.21
C ILE A 48 -1.23 8.50 8.07
N PHE A 49 -0.09 7.82 7.99
CA PHE A 49 0.89 8.02 6.93
C PHE A 49 0.28 7.78 5.55
N ASP A 50 -0.48 6.71 5.35
CA ASP A 50 -1.09 6.38 4.06
C ASP A 50 -2.09 7.44 3.59
N ILE A 51 -2.93 7.95 4.52
CA ILE A 51 -3.88 9.04 4.24
C ILE A 51 -3.14 10.34 3.95
N CYS A 52 -2.19 10.75 4.82
CA CYS A 52 -1.42 11.96 4.64
C CYS A 52 -0.63 11.94 3.32
N PHE A 53 -0.01 10.81 3.00
CA PHE A 53 0.76 10.64 1.78
C PHE A 53 -0.13 10.71 0.54
N ALA A 54 -1.31 10.07 0.56
CA ALA A 54 -2.28 10.18 -0.52
C ALA A 54 -2.78 11.62 -0.68
N PHE A 55 -3.05 12.32 0.43
CA PHE A 55 -3.50 13.72 0.45
C PHE A 55 -2.44 14.66 -0.15
N LEU A 56 -1.19 14.58 0.32
CA LEU A 56 -0.07 15.40 -0.18
C LEU A 56 0.17 15.16 -1.67
N ARG A 57 0.17 13.90 -2.12
CA ARG A 57 0.35 13.54 -3.53
C ARG A 57 -0.72 14.17 -4.43
N ARG A 58 -1.97 14.25 -3.97
CA ARG A 58 -3.08 14.82 -4.76
C ARG A 58 -2.94 16.33 -4.88
N ILE A 59 -2.63 17.00 -3.78
CA ILE A 59 -2.36 18.45 -3.78
C ILE A 59 -1.21 18.77 -4.73
N ALA A 60 -0.11 18.01 -4.67
CA ALA A 60 1.04 18.19 -5.56
C ALA A 60 0.69 18.00 -7.05
N ARG A 61 -0.37 17.24 -7.36
CA ARG A 61 -0.87 17.03 -8.72
C ARG A 61 -2.04 17.95 -9.11
N GLY A 62 -2.41 18.91 -8.25
CA GLY A 62 -3.56 19.80 -8.46
C GLY A 62 -4.92 19.10 -8.47
N GLN A 63 -5.00 17.86 -7.97
CA GLN A 63 -6.22 17.07 -7.95
C GLN A 63 -7.02 17.32 -6.67
N ASN A 64 -8.35 17.30 -6.76
CA ASN A 64 -9.21 17.39 -5.58
C ASN A 64 -8.88 16.23 -4.60
N PRO A 65 -8.55 16.55 -3.33
CA PRO A 65 -8.22 15.54 -2.32
C PRO A 65 -9.30 14.48 -2.09
N MET A 66 -10.58 14.78 -2.38
CA MET A 66 -11.72 13.90 -2.11
C MET A 66 -12.10 12.94 -3.23
N VAL A 67 -11.39 12.94 -4.36
CA VAL A 67 -11.64 11.97 -5.45
C VAL A 67 -11.15 10.58 -5.02
N ALA A 68 -11.74 9.47 -5.45
CA ALA A 68 -11.18 8.13 -5.12
C ALA A 68 -9.79 7.92 -5.76
N ASP A 69 -8.82 7.34 -5.03
CA ASP A 69 -7.47 7.01 -5.54
C ASP A 69 -7.13 5.56 -5.18
N ARG A 70 -6.46 4.89 -6.11
CA ARG A 70 -5.96 3.52 -5.93
C ARG A 70 -4.54 3.47 -5.39
N GLY A 71 -3.90 4.61 -5.15
CA GLY A 71 -2.49 4.68 -4.80
C GLY A 71 -2.15 4.46 -3.33
N HIS A 72 -2.93 3.67 -2.57
CA HIS A 72 -2.63 3.31 -1.19
C HIS A 72 -1.42 2.37 -1.12
N VAL A 73 -0.75 2.32 0.03
CA VAL A 73 0.50 1.57 0.25
C VAL A 73 0.44 0.14 -0.28
N HIS A 74 -0.65 -0.59 -0.04
CA HIS A 74 -0.80 -1.97 -0.48
C HIS A 74 -0.87 -2.12 -2.01
N HIS A 75 -1.54 -1.21 -2.71
CA HIS A 75 -1.56 -1.18 -4.16
C HIS A 75 -0.19 -0.82 -4.72
N ARG A 76 0.50 0.16 -4.11
CA ARG A 76 1.88 0.50 -4.52
C ARG A 76 2.84 -0.68 -4.36
N LEU A 77 2.72 -1.44 -3.28
CA LEU A 77 3.50 -2.67 -3.10
C LEU A 77 3.23 -3.65 -4.24
N ILE A 78 1.96 -3.81 -4.64
CA ILE A 78 1.61 -4.67 -5.78
C ILE A 78 2.19 -4.12 -7.09
N ASP A 79 2.08 -2.81 -7.33
CA ASP A 79 2.64 -2.14 -8.51
C ASP A 79 4.17 -2.23 -8.58
N MET A 80 4.84 -2.38 -7.42
CA MET A 80 6.29 -2.62 -7.29
C MET A 80 6.68 -4.09 -7.54
N GLY A 81 5.73 -4.98 -7.85
CA GLY A 81 5.99 -6.38 -8.19
C GLY A 81 5.78 -7.37 -7.04
N PHE A 82 5.28 -6.93 -5.87
CA PHE A 82 4.93 -7.85 -4.79
C PHE A 82 3.58 -8.53 -5.05
N SER A 83 3.47 -9.81 -4.67
CA SER A 83 2.16 -10.46 -4.65
C SER A 83 1.25 -9.84 -3.58
N GLN A 84 -0.07 -9.90 -3.78
CA GLN A 84 -1.05 -9.39 -2.81
C GLN A 84 -0.83 -9.95 -1.39
N LYS A 85 -0.44 -11.24 -1.27
CA LYS A 85 -0.13 -11.86 0.03
C LYS A 85 1.09 -11.24 0.69
N GLN A 86 2.14 -10.95 -0.10
CA GLN A 86 3.35 -10.29 0.39
C GLN A 86 3.06 -8.85 0.81
N ALA A 87 2.29 -8.10 0.03
CA ALA A 87 1.91 -6.73 0.37
C ALA A 87 1.17 -6.67 1.72
N VAL A 88 0.21 -7.57 1.95
CA VAL A 88 -0.51 -7.66 3.23
C VAL A 88 0.44 -8.06 4.37
N ALA A 89 1.32 -9.02 4.16
CA ALA A 89 2.29 -9.43 5.18
C ALA A 89 3.23 -8.28 5.59
N ILE A 90 3.71 -7.48 4.62
CA ILE A 90 4.55 -6.31 4.88
C ILE A 90 3.79 -5.27 5.72
N VAL A 91 2.54 -4.97 5.34
CA VAL A 91 1.66 -4.04 6.08
C VAL A 91 1.42 -4.52 7.52
N TYR A 92 1.21 -5.83 7.73
CA TYR A 92 1.06 -6.41 9.07
C TYR A 92 2.34 -6.32 9.89
N MET A 93 3.50 -6.63 9.29
CA MET A 93 4.79 -6.52 9.99
C MET A 93 5.06 -5.07 10.41
N LEU A 94 4.86 -4.10 9.51
CA LEU A 94 5.04 -2.68 9.82
C LEU A 94 4.11 -2.22 10.95
N THR A 95 2.82 -2.57 10.89
CA THR A 95 1.87 -2.22 11.93
C THR A 95 2.22 -2.87 13.28
N ALA A 96 2.64 -4.14 13.28
CA ALA A 96 3.05 -4.85 14.48
C ALA A 96 4.30 -4.22 15.13
N ILE A 97 5.27 -3.82 14.31
CA ILE A 97 6.48 -3.13 14.77
C ILE A 97 6.14 -1.79 15.41
N LEU A 98 5.27 -0.99 14.78
CA LEU A 98 4.85 0.30 15.34
C LEU A 98 4.07 0.13 16.66
N GLY A 99 3.21 -0.89 16.74
CA GLY A 99 2.53 -1.26 17.98
C GLY A 99 3.51 -1.69 19.08
N LEU A 100 4.52 -2.50 18.74
CA LEU A 100 5.58 -2.89 19.67
C LEU A 100 6.42 -1.69 20.13
N ALA A 101 6.73 -0.75 19.23
CA ALA A 101 7.42 0.48 19.59
C ALA A 101 6.59 1.31 20.60
N ALA A 102 5.27 1.39 20.42
CA ALA A 102 4.38 2.08 21.35
C ALA A 102 4.36 1.42 22.75
N VAL A 103 4.38 0.08 22.80
CA VAL A 103 4.48 -0.67 24.06
C VAL A 103 5.83 -0.42 24.74
N LEU A 104 6.93 -0.52 24.00
CA LEU A 104 8.28 -0.28 24.55
C LEU A 104 8.46 1.15 25.05
N LEU A 105 7.88 2.12 24.35
CA LEU A 105 7.87 3.52 24.76
C LEU A 105 7.20 3.70 26.14
N THR A 106 6.11 2.97 26.39
CA THR A 106 5.38 3.00 27.67
C THR A 106 6.08 2.19 28.78
N SER A 107 6.68 1.04 28.45
CA SER A 107 7.14 0.07 29.46
C SER A 107 8.64 0.11 29.74
N SER A 108 9.48 0.57 28.81
CA SER A 108 10.94 0.34 28.89
C SER A 108 11.81 1.52 28.44
N GLY A 109 11.20 2.69 28.18
CA GLY A 109 11.89 3.95 27.91
C GLY A 109 12.07 4.28 26.42
N GLU A 110 12.18 5.58 26.13
CA GLU A 110 12.18 6.16 24.78
C GLU A 110 13.30 5.63 23.88
N LEU A 111 14.49 5.36 24.44
CA LEU A 111 15.66 4.91 23.69
C LEU A 111 15.42 3.56 23.01
N LYS A 112 14.78 2.60 23.68
CA LYS A 112 14.53 1.26 23.12
C LYS A 112 13.52 1.33 21.97
N ALA A 113 12.50 2.17 22.10
CA ALA A 113 11.53 2.41 21.03
C ALA A 113 12.22 3.02 19.79
N LEU A 114 13.09 4.02 19.98
CA LEU A 114 13.83 4.65 18.88
C LEU A 114 14.78 3.68 18.18
N ILE A 115 15.53 2.85 18.92
CA ILE A 115 16.42 1.83 18.35
C ILE A 115 15.61 0.84 17.51
N LEU A 116 14.47 0.37 18.00
CA LEU A 116 13.62 -0.57 17.27
C LEU A 116 13.08 0.04 15.97
N ILE A 117 12.56 1.27 16.02
CA ILE A 117 12.09 1.99 14.83
C ILE A 117 13.25 2.17 13.82
N GLY A 118 14.40 2.63 14.28
CA GLY A 118 15.59 2.82 13.43
C GLY A 118 16.06 1.53 12.76
N ALA A 119 16.14 0.43 13.52
CA ALA A 119 16.52 -0.88 13.00
C ALA A 119 15.55 -1.35 11.90
N VAL A 120 14.26 -1.12 12.07
CA VAL A 120 13.24 -1.50 11.09
C VAL A 120 13.37 -0.69 9.81
N PHE A 121 13.60 0.62 9.90
CA PHE A 121 13.83 1.44 8.71
C PHE A 121 15.06 0.98 7.93
N VAL A 122 16.15 0.63 8.63
CA VAL A 122 17.36 0.09 8.00
C VAL A 122 17.07 -1.24 7.30
N VAL A 123 16.42 -2.18 7.98
CA VAL A 123 16.06 -3.49 7.39
C VAL A 123 15.12 -3.31 6.19
N ALA A 124 14.12 -2.43 6.30
CA ALA A 124 13.21 -2.13 5.19
C ALA A 124 13.95 -1.51 4.00
N ALA A 125 14.86 -0.55 4.23
CA ALA A 125 15.67 0.05 3.18
C ALA A 125 16.58 -0.97 2.49
N ILE A 126 17.21 -1.86 3.25
CA ILE A 126 18.01 -2.96 2.71
C ILE A 126 17.13 -3.93 1.91
N GLY A 127 15.99 -4.35 2.46
CA GLY A 127 15.05 -5.24 1.79
C GLY A 127 14.56 -4.68 0.46
N VAL A 128 14.18 -3.39 0.43
CA VAL A 128 13.84 -2.68 -0.81
C VAL A 128 15.03 -2.69 -1.76
N LYS A 129 16.22 -2.28 -1.33
CA LYS A 129 17.40 -2.24 -2.21
C LYS A 129 17.73 -3.62 -2.80
N VAL A 130 17.64 -4.69 -2.02
CA VAL A 130 17.91 -6.07 -2.46
C VAL A 130 16.87 -6.54 -3.47
N ILE A 131 15.59 -6.29 -3.22
CA ILE A 131 14.49 -6.69 -4.11
C ILE A 131 14.55 -5.93 -5.45
N PHE A 132 14.85 -4.63 -5.40
CA PHE A 132 15.00 -3.80 -6.60
C PHE A 132 16.30 -4.11 -7.37
N SER A 133 17.37 -4.52 -6.69
CA SER A 133 18.62 -4.95 -7.37
C SER A 133 18.49 -6.32 -8.04
N GLY A 134 17.50 -7.14 -7.64
CA GLY A 134 17.21 -8.45 -8.24
C GLY A 134 16.33 -8.39 -9.50
N HIS A 135 15.57 -7.32 -9.71
CA HIS A 135 14.73 -7.13 -10.90
C HIS A 135 15.47 -6.30 -11.95
N LYS A 136 16.43 -6.91 -12.66
CA LYS A 136 16.80 -6.40 -13.99
C LYS A 136 15.60 -6.66 -14.92
N PRO A 137 15.00 -5.63 -15.56
CA PRO A 137 13.94 -5.85 -16.52
C PRO A 137 14.50 -6.73 -17.64
N LYS A 138 13.86 -7.88 -17.87
CA LYS A 138 14.14 -8.68 -19.07
C LYS A 138 13.73 -7.80 -20.26
N GLN A 139 14.70 -7.24 -20.96
CA GLN A 139 14.50 -6.67 -22.29
C GLN A 139 13.84 -7.76 -23.15
N HIS A 140 12.59 -7.57 -23.54
CA HIS A 140 12.03 -8.31 -24.65
C HIS A 140 12.79 -7.85 -25.90
N PRO A 141 13.47 -8.76 -26.63
CA PRO A 141 13.97 -8.45 -27.95
C PRO A 141 12.77 -8.04 -28.81
N SER A 142 12.79 -6.81 -29.32
CA SER A 142 11.89 -6.35 -30.37
C SER A 142 11.95 -7.34 -31.52
N ALA A 143 10.80 -7.91 -31.88
CA ALA A 143 10.66 -8.77 -33.03
C ALA A 143 11.10 -8.02 -34.30
N PRO A 144 11.65 -8.71 -35.33
CA PRO A 144 12.07 -8.07 -36.57
C PRO A 144 10.86 -7.45 -37.26
N GLU A 145 10.93 -6.15 -37.44
CA GLU A 145 10.03 -5.33 -38.24
C GLU A 145 10.37 -5.54 -39.72
N ASP A 146 9.99 -6.69 -40.29
CA ASP A 146 10.06 -6.95 -41.73
C ASP A 146 9.10 -8.10 -42.08
N ALA A 147 7.80 -7.78 -42.15
CA ALA A 147 6.83 -8.61 -42.87
C ALA A 147 6.04 -7.67 -43.81
N PRO A 148 6.11 -7.87 -45.15
CA PRO A 148 5.43 -7.00 -46.08
C PRO A 148 3.91 -7.12 -45.92
N SER A 149 3.25 -5.96 -45.89
CA SER A 149 1.80 -5.79 -45.99
C SER A 149 1.30 -6.43 -47.30
N GLU A 150 0.79 -7.66 -47.22
CA GLU A 150 -0.03 -8.21 -48.31
C GLU A 150 -1.38 -7.49 -48.30
N ALA A 151 -1.50 -6.59 -49.26
CA ALA A 151 -2.72 -5.92 -49.65
C ALA A 151 -3.78 -6.96 -50.01
N GLN A 152 -4.96 -6.79 -49.43
CA GLN A 152 -6.17 -7.50 -49.78
C GLN A 152 -6.86 -6.71 -50.90
N PRO A 153 -7.03 -7.25 -52.12
CA PRO A 153 -7.90 -6.65 -53.11
C PRO A 153 -9.22 -7.42 -53.19
N ASP A 154 -10.27 -6.63 -53.04
CA ASP A 154 -11.42 -6.58 -53.93
C ASP A 154 -12.48 -7.69 -53.88
N ALA A 155 -13.67 -7.20 -53.55
CA ALA A 155 -14.95 -7.83 -53.78
C ALA A 155 -15.15 -8.11 -55.27
N GLU A 156 -15.69 -9.29 -55.58
CA GLU A 156 -16.40 -9.54 -56.83
C GLU A 156 -17.87 -9.89 -56.54
N PRO A 157 -18.83 -9.41 -57.36
CA PRO A 157 -20.26 -9.63 -57.17
C PRO A 157 -20.85 -10.75 -58.05
N GLN A 158 -21.92 -11.37 -57.52
CA GLN A 158 -23.01 -12.13 -58.18
C GLN A 158 -22.73 -13.53 -58.76
N GLU A 159 -23.51 -14.53 -58.30
CA GLU A 159 -24.37 -15.32 -59.21
C GLU A 159 -25.48 -16.07 -58.42
N GLU A 160 -26.67 -16.12 -59.03
CA GLU A 160 -27.85 -16.89 -58.65
C GLU A 160 -27.61 -18.41 -58.70
N SER A 161 -28.29 -19.18 -57.84
CA SER A 161 -29.07 -20.37 -58.27
C SER A 161 -29.75 -21.08 -57.09
N HIS A 162 -31.08 -21.14 -57.17
CA HIS A 162 -31.98 -22.25 -56.84
C HIS A 162 -31.40 -23.46 -56.07
N GLU A 163 -31.92 -23.77 -54.88
CA GLU A 163 -33.00 -24.75 -54.61
C GLU A 163 -33.45 -24.67 -53.14
#